data_AF-A0A5E7YJJ4-F1
#
_entry.id   AF-A0A5E7YJJ4-F1
#
_cell.length_a   1.000
_cell.length_b   1.000
_cell.length_c   1.000
_cell.angle_alpha   90.00
_cell.angle_beta   90.00
_cell.angle_gamma   90.00
#
_symmetry.space_group_name_H-M   'P 1'
#
loop_
_entity.id
_entity.type
_entity.pdbx_description
1 polymer ?
#
loop_
_entity_poly.entity_id
_entity_poly.type
_entity_poly.pdbx_seq_one_letter_code
_entity_poly.pdbx_strand_id
1 'polypeptide(L)'
;MISFISPTSELPDWANKRFVQFSERLEVYDQIEPTFIELDLDGDQTKDVAIFVREKSVNKTGVLFLFDGDEERYFLAGAGDSFGTGGDSFEWADRWEIFLKSKTHQTTFLPNGDIAGTKTVELKHPAISIREDEGSGGLIYFDGKKFIWIHQGD
;
A
#
# COMPACT_ATOMS: atom_id res chain seq x y z
N MET A 1 -34.42 17.66 10.69
CA MET A 1 -33.04 17.79 11.19
C MET A 1 -32.29 16.60 10.63
N ILE A 2 -31.53 16.80 9.55
CA ILE A 2 -30.79 15.72 8.89
C ILE A 2 -29.59 15.45 9.77
N SER A 3 -29.56 14.27 10.40
CA SER A 3 -28.41 13.79 11.14
C SER A 3 -27.32 13.46 10.11
N PHE A 4 -26.30 14.30 10.04
CA PHE A 4 -25.03 13.91 9.42
C PHE A 4 -24.38 12.95 10.40
N ILE A 5 -24.49 11.66 10.12
CA ILE A 5 -23.62 10.67 10.73
C ILE A 5 -22.27 10.89 10.05
N SER A 6 -21.34 11.54 10.75
CA SER A 6 -19.92 11.48 10.36
C SER A 6 -19.43 10.07 10.69
N PRO A 7 -19.06 9.23 9.71
CA PRO A 7 -18.29 8.04 10.02
C PRO A 7 -16.87 8.54 10.28
N THR A 8 -16.49 8.75 11.53
CA THR A 8 -15.12 9.18 11.86
C THR A 8 -14.65 8.46 13.10
N SER A 9 -14.49 7.14 13.00
CA SER A 9 -13.48 6.42 13.77
C SER A 9 -13.07 5.12 13.08
N GLU A 10 -12.69 5.19 11.80
CA GLU A 10 -12.01 4.07 11.14
C GLU A 10 -10.49 4.18 11.36
N LEU A 11 -9.86 5.31 11.02
CA LEU A 11 -8.43 5.54 11.27
C LEU A 11 -8.11 5.89 12.75
N PRO A 12 -6.92 5.52 13.27
CA PRO A 12 -6.39 6.08 14.52
C PRO A 12 -6.36 7.62 14.51
N ASP A 13 -6.61 8.25 15.65
CA ASP A 13 -6.73 9.73 15.76
C ASP A 13 -5.54 10.49 15.16
N TRP A 14 -4.31 10.00 15.39
CA TRP A 14 -3.10 10.62 14.87
C TRP A 14 -3.04 10.52 13.34
N ALA A 15 -3.39 9.37 12.78
CA ALA A 15 -3.38 9.12 11.35
C ALA A 15 -4.48 9.92 10.66
N ASN A 16 -5.67 10.02 11.27
CA ASN A 16 -6.75 10.87 10.77
C ASN A 16 -6.34 12.34 10.71
N LYS A 17 -5.69 12.87 11.76
CA LYS A 17 -5.16 14.25 11.77
C LYS A 17 -4.12 14.48 10.67
N ARG A 18 -3.25 13.50 10.41
CA ARG A 18 -2.27 13.56 9.32
C ARG A 18 -2.95 13.45 7.94
N PHE A 19 -3.92 12.57 7.78
CA PHE A 19 -4.64 12.37 6.51
C PHE A 19 -5.36 13.64 6.02
N VAL A 20 -5.88 14.46 6.94
CA VAL A 20 -6.50 15.76 6.61
C VAL A 20 -5.55 16.67 5.81
N GLN A 21 -4.23 16.56 5.98
CA GLN A 21 -3.27 17.35 5.20
C GLN A 21 -3.26 16.97 3.71
N PHE A 22 -3.75 15.78 3.37
CA PHE A 22 -3.82 15.26 2.01
C PHE A 22 -5.22 15.35 1.41
N SER A 23 -6.26 15.78 2.15
CA SER A 23 -7.66 15.63 1.75
C SER A 23 -8.07 16.43 0.52
N GLU A 24 -7.33 17.47 0.15
CA GLU A 24 -7.55 18.19 -1.11
C GLU A 24 -7.15 17.36 -2.33
N ARG A 25 -6.16 16.47 -2.18
CA ARG A 25 -5.59 15.66 -3.26
C ARG A 25 -6.09 14.22 -3.24
N LEU A 26 -6.21 13.64 -2.05
CA LEU A 26 -6.52 12.24 -1.82
C LEU A 26 -7.89 12.08 -1.16
N GLU A 27 -8.55 10.96 -1.46
CA GLU A 27 -9.69 10.45 -0.70
C GLU A 27 -9.43 8.99 -0.32
N VAL A 28 -10.04 8.54 0.78
CA VAL A 28 -10.04 7.11 1.13
C VAL A 28 -10.83 6.37 0.05
N TYR A 29 -10.28 5.26 -0.44
CA TYR A 29 -10.95 4.41 -1.41
C TYR A 29 -11.60 3.24 -0.68
N ASP A 30 -12.93 3.25 -0.60
CA ASP A 30 -13.75 2.36 0.23
C ASP A 30 -14.35 1.17 -0.54
N GLN A 31 -13.90 0.91 -1.77
CA GLN A 31 -14.36 -0.25 -2.54
C GLN A 31 -13.51 -1.51 -2.34
N ILE A 32 -12.43 -1.40 -1.55
CA ILE A 32 -11.60 -2.53 -1.14
C ILE A 32 -11.45 -2.49 0.38
N GLU A 33 -11.71 -3.62 1.03
CA GLU A 33 -11.65 -3.72 2.50
C GLU A 33 -10.43 -4.54 2.95
N PRO A 34 -9.81 -4.17 4.09
CA PRO A 34 -10.13 -3.01 4.94
C PRO A 34 -9.74 -1.68 4.27
N THR A 35 -10.35 -0.54 4.62
CA THR A 35 -9.95 0.77 4.06
C THR A 35 -8.54 1.22 4.48
N PHE A 36 -8.04 0.69 5.60
CA PHE A 36 -6.68 0.92 6.10
C PHE A 36 -6.12 -0.31 6.83
N ILE A 37 -4.81 -0.36 7.02
CA ILE A 37 -4.10 -1.40 7.76
C ILE A 37 -3.12 -0.76 8.74
N GLU A 38 -3.12 -1.24 9.98
CA GLU A 38 -2.13 -0.90 11.01
C GLU A 38 -1.07 -2.00 11.17
N LEU A 39 0.21 -1.66 10.98
CA LEU A 39 1.33 -2.58 11.08
C LEU A 39 2.65 -1.82 11.27
N ASP A 40 3.63 -2.43 11.92
CA ASP A 40 5.01 -1.92 11.98
C ASP A 40 5.68 -2.17 10.61
N LEU A 41 5.81 -1.12 9.78
CA LEU A 41 6.32 -1.24 8.40
C LEU A 41 7.84 -1.16 8.32
N ASP A 42 8.47 -0.41 9.21
CA ASP A 42 9.89 -0.09 9.14
C ASP A 42 10.73 -0.69 10.27
N GLY A 43 10.11 -1.45 11.18
CA GLY A 43 10.75 -2.23 12.22
C GLY A 43 11.09 -1.43 13.48
N ASP A 44 10.49 -0.25 13.68
CA ASP A 44 10.74 0.61 14.84
C ASP A 44 9.95 0.18 16.10
N GLN A 45 9.11 -0.85 16.00
CA GLN A 45 8.19 -1.36 17.03
C GLN A 45 6.96 -0.47 17.31
N THR A 46 6.74 0.55 16.49
CA THR A 46 5.55 1.40 16.46
C THR A 46 4.64 0.95 15.32
N LYS A 47 3.31 1.07 15.49
CA LYS A 47 2.40 0.76 14.39
C LYS A 47 2.22 1.97 13.48
N ASP A 48 2.54 1.78 12.22
CA ASP A 48 2.24 2.70 11.14
C ASP A 48 0.84 2.44 10.58
N VAL A 49 0.37 3.36 9.73
CA VAL A 49 -0.92 3.23 9.04
C VAL A 49 -0.71 3.31 7.53
N ALA A 50 -1.17 2.26 6.84
CA ALA A 50 -1.36 2.28 5.39
C ALA A 50 -2.85 2.51 5.09
N ILE A 51 -3.16 3.39 4.14
CA ILE A 51 -4.53 3.77 3.77
C ILE A 51 -4.69 3.54 2.27
N PHE A 52 -5.71 2.80 1.86
CA PHE A 52 -6.04 2.69 0.45
C PHE A 52 -6.73 3.98 0.00
N VAL A 53 -6.18 4.63 -1.02
CA VAL A 53 -6.56 5.98 -1.42
C VAL A 53 -6.78 6.09 -2.91
N ARG A 54 -7.51 7.13 -3.32
CA ARG A 54 -7.60 7.59 -4.70
C ARG A 54 -7.08 9.02 -4.81
N GLU A 55 -6.26 9.27 -5.82
CA GLU A 55 -5.89 10.63 -6.22
C GLU A 55 -7.00 11.23 -7.08
N LYS A 56 -7.53 12.38 -6.66
CA LYS A 56 -8.76 12.99 -7.20
C LYS A 56 -8.59 13.57 -8.61
N SER A 57 -7.42 14.12 -8.93
CA SER A 57 -7.13 14.77 -10.21
C SER A 57 -6.90 13.79 -11.36
N VAL A 58 -6.32 12.62 -11.10
CA VAL A 58 -6.02 11.58 -12.11
C VAL A 58 -6.91 10.34 -11.98
N ASN A 59 -7.73 10.27 -10.92
CA ASN A 59 -8.64 9.16 -10.63
C ASN A 59 -7.93 7.79 -10.58
N LYS A 60 -6.72 7.75 -10.03
CA LYS A 60 -5.93 6.52 -9.86
C LYS A 60 -5.82 6.15 -8.39
N THR A 61 -5.87 4.86 -8.09
CA THR A 61 -5.79 4.37 -6.71
C THR A 61 -4.36 4.04 -6.33
N GLY A 62 -4.08 4.05 -5.03
CA GLY A 62 -2.77 3.76 -4.47
C GLY A 62 -2.85 3.50 -2.98
N VAL A 63 -1.70 3.43 -2.33
CA VAL A 63 -1.60 3.27 -0.88
C VAL A 63 -0.75 4.40 -0.30
N LEU A 64 -1.35 5.15 0.62
CA LEU A 64 -0.65 6.16 1.43
C LEU A 64 -0.17 5.52 2.72
N PHE A 65 1.12 5.63 2.99
CA PHE A 65 1.76 5.17 4.21
C PHE A 65 2.09 6.37 5.10
N LEU A 66 1.57 6.36 6.33
CA LEU A 66 1.83 7.34 7.37
C LEU A 66 2.59 6.65 8.50
N PHE A 67 3.69 7.25 8.91
CA PHE A 67 4.53 6.74 9.98
C PHE A 67 4.20 7.44 11.29
N ASP A 68 4.03 6.67 12.37
CA ASP A 68 3.90 7.25 13.70
C ASP A 68 5.29 7.72 14.18
N GLY A 69 5.34 8.79 14.97
CA GLY A 69 6.60 9.36 15.47
C GLY A 69 7.39 10.26 14.50
N ASP A 70 7.01 10.35 13.21
CA ASP A 70 7.59 11.28 12.23
C ASP A 70 6.50 11.97 11.38
N GLU A 71 6.10 13.18 11.78
CA GLU A 71 4.99 13.95 11.19
C GLU A 71 5.25 14.43 9.75
N GLU A 72 6.48 14.37 9.26
CA GLU A 72 6.83 14.75 7.88
C GLU A 72 7.00 13.53 6.97
N ARG A 73 7.31 12.37 7.55
CA ARG A 73 7.53 11.14 6.78
C ARG A 73 6.20 10.53 6.33
N TYR A 74 6.08 10.34 5.02
CA TYR A 74 5.01 9.58 4.39
C TYR A 74 5.55 8.93 3.10
N PHE A 75 4.82 7.96 2.56
CA PHE A 75 5.08 7.43 1.22
C PHE A 75 3.76 7.21 0.48
N LEU A 76 3.72 7.50 -0.81
CA LEU A 76 2.57 7.21 -1.66
C LEU A 76 3.01 6.26 -2.78
N ALA A 77 2.43 5.06 -2.79
CA ALA A 77 2.62 4.08 -3.85
C ALA A 77 1.43 4.11 -4.81
N GLY A 78 1.68 4.17 -6.12
CA GLY A 78 0.61 4.27 -7.11
C GLY A 78 -0.02 5.67 -7.10
N ALA A 79 -1.35 5.75 -7.22
CA ALA A 79 -2.10 6.99 -7.17
C ALA A 79 -1.64 8.05 -8.20
N GLY A 80 -1.22 7.59 -9.39
CA GLY A 80 -0.69 8.43 -10.46
C GLY A 80 0.82 8.33 -10.67
N ASP A 81 1.56 7.89 -9.64
CA ASP A 81 3.00 7.70 -9.71
C ASP A 81 3.35 6.21 -9.87
N SER A 82 4.19 5.89 -10.85
CA SER A 82 4.58 4.50 -11.12
C SER A 82 5.37 3.89 -9.96
N PHE A 83 4.94 2.70 -9.50
CA PHE A 83 5.57 1.94 -8.43
C PHE A 83 5.99 0.54 -8.89
N GLY A 84 7.22 0.44 -9.41
CA GLY A 84 7.75 -0.82 -9.94
C GLY A 84 6.87 -1.39 -11.06
N THR A 85 6.71 -2.70 -11.08
CA THR A 85 5.78 -3.37 -12.03
C THR A 85 4.34 -3.40 -11.54
N GLY A 86 4.03 -2.85 -10.36
CA GLY A 86 2.67 -2.69 -9.87
C GLY A 86 1.88 -1.59 -10.60
N GLY A 87 2.55 -0.84 -11.47
CA GLY A 87 1.95 0.24 -12.25
C GLY A 87 1.82 1.54 -11.46
N ASP A 88 1.01 2.46 -11.97
CA ASP A 88 0.72 3.76 -11.35
C ASP A 88 -0.68 3.84 -10.72
N SER A 89 -1.43 2.74 -10.77
CA SER A 89 -2.75 2.58 -10.14
C SER A 89 -2.87 1.16 -9.60
N PHE A 90 -3.57 0.99 -8.48
CA PHE A 90 -3.92 -0.32 -7.92
C PHE A 90 -5.41 -0.63 -8.08
N GLU A 91 -6.08 -0.03 -9.07
CA GLU A 91 -7.51 -0.26 -9.35
C GLU A 91 -7.80 -1.69 -9.81
N TRP A 92 -6.76 -2.37 -10.30
CA TRP A 92 -6.79 -3.80 -10.63
C TRP A 92 -6.87 -4.71 -9.41
N ALA A 93 -6.60 -4.21 -8.20
CA ALA A 93 -6.53 -5.07 -7.02
C ALA A 93 -7.93 -5.40 -6.47
N ASP A 94 -8.20 -6.70 -6.29
CA ASP A 94 -9.42 -7.20 -5.65
C ASP A 94 -9.28 -7.23 -4.12
N ARG A 95 -8.07 -7.47 -3.62
CA ARG A 95 -7.77 -7.51 -2.18
C ARG A 95 -6.39 -6.98 -1.83
N TRP A 96 -6.27 -6.52 -0.59
CA TRP A 96 -4.99 -6.21 0.02
C TRP A 96 -4.97 -6.65 1.49
N GLU A 97 -3.82 -7.08 1.98
CA GLU A 97 -3.70 -7.68 3.31
C GLU A 97 -2.27 -7.61 3.87
N ILE A 98 -2.14 -7.84 5.17
CA ILE A 98 -0.83 -7.92 5.84
C ILE A 98 -0.12 -9.21 5.42
N PHE A 99 1.12 -9.09 4.97
CA PHE A 99 2.02 -10.22 4.71
C PHE A 99 3.07 -10.34 5.83
N LEU A 100 2.95 -11.39 6.66
CA LEU A 100 3.81 -11.59 7.85
C LEU A 100 4.95 -12.59 7.67
N LYS A 101 5.06 -13.27 6.52
CA LYS A 101 6.10 -14.30 6.34
C LYS A 101 7.47 -13.66 6.21
N SER A 102 8.48 -14.24 6.85
CA SER A 102 9.87 -13.76 6.78
C SER A 102 10.54 -14.02 5.41
N LYS A 103 9.88 -14.73 4.51
CA LYS A 103 10.36 -15.02 3.16
C LYS A 103 9.23 -14.93 2.15
N THR A 104 9.60 -14.51 0.96
CA THR A 104 8.73 -14.44 -0.19
C THR A 104 9.51 -14.73 -1.47
N HIS A 105 8.83 -14.75 -2.60
CA HIS A 105 9.44 -14.90 -3.91
C HIS A 105 9.10 -13.69 -4.77
N GLN A 106 10.08 -13.26 -5.57
CA GLN A 106 9.91 -12.26 -6.62
C GLN A 106 10.03 -12.97 -7.97
N THR A 107 9.03 -12.80 -8.85
CA THR A 107 9.17 -13.21 -10.25
C THR A 107 10.18 -12.30 -10.95
N THR A 108 11.04 -12.91 -11.74
CA THR A 108 12.06 -12.21 -12.54
C THR A 108 11.72 -12.35 -14.02
N PHE A 109 11.98 -11.31 -14.79
CA PHE A 109 11.64 -11.24 -16.21
C PHE A 109 12.89 -11.08 -17.06
N LEU A 110 12.86 -11.68 -18.24
CA LEU A 110 13.80 -11.41 -19.33
C LEU A 110 13.50 -10.03 -19.95
N PRO A 111 14.44 -9.42 -20.71
CA PRO A 111 14.21 -8.13 -21.35
C PRO A 111 13.02 -8.08 -22.32
N ASN A 112 12.59 -9.24 -22.82
CA ASN A 112 11.42 -9.36 -23.70
C ASN A 112 10.09 -9.50 -22.93
N GLY A 113 10.11 -9.50 -21.59
CA GLY A 113 8.94 -9.66 -20.74
C GLY A 113 8.61 -11.10 -20.36
N ASP A 114 9.32 -12.09 -20.88
CA ASP A 114 9.09 -13.50 -20.51
C ASP A 114 9.59 -13.77 -19.08
N ILE A 115 8.93 -14.68 -18.38
CA ILE A 115 9.35 -15.11 -17.04
C ILE A 115 10.69 -15.83 -17.13
N ALA A 116 11.70 -15.28 -16.46
CA ALA A 116 13.03 -15.87 -16.31
C ALA A 116 13.10 -16.88 -15.16
N GLY A 117 12.22 -16.74 -14.15
CA GLY A 117 12.18 -17.58 -12.96
C GLY A 117 11.78 -16.80 -11.71
N THR A 118 12.13 -17.31 -10.54
CA THR A 118 11.85 -16.66 -9.25
C THR A 118 13.12 -16.52 -8.40
N LYS A 119 13.15 -15.46 -7.59
CA LYS A 119 14.19 -15.21 -6.59
C LYS A 119 13.57 -15.17 -5.21
N THR A 120 14.19 -15.82 -4.23
CA THR A 120 13.79 -15.70 -2.82
C THR A 120 14.20 -14.34 -2.27
N VAL A 121 13.28 -13.68 -1.57
CA VAL A 121 13.49 -12.42 -0.87
C VAL A 121 13.20 -12.65 0.62
N GLU A 122 14.16 -12.29 1.47
CA GLU A 122 14.00 -12.29 2.93
C GLU A 122 13.35 -10.98 3.36
N LEU A 123 12.31 -11.05 4.19
CA LEU A 123 11.61 -9.91 4.75
C LEU A 123 11.93 -9.83 6.23
N LYS A 124 12.47 -8.69 6.66
CA LYS A 124 12.77 -8.44 8.08
C LYS A 124 11.57 -7.94 8.86
N HIS A 125 10.64 -7.29 8.15
CA HIS A 125 9.43 -6.66 8.68
C HIS A 125 8.25 -7.07 7.81
N PRO A 126 7.02 -6.95 8.30
CA PRO A 126 5.82 -7.17 7.49
C PRO A 126 5.81 -6.37 6.18
N ALA A 127 5.03 -6.86 5.22
CA ALA A 127 4.75 -6.18 3.95
C ALA A 127 3.24 -6.06 3.74
N ILE A 128 2.83 -5.29 2.73
CA ILE A 128 1.45 -5.23 2.28
C ILE A 128 1.33 -6.00 0.98
N SER A 129 0.48 -7.02 0.95
CA SER A 129 0.14 -7.77 -0.25
C SER A 129 -0.99 -7.05 -0.98
N ILE A 130 -0.86 -6.86 -2.29
CA ILE A 130 -1.91 -6.32 -3.19
C ILE A 130 -2.08 -7.31 -4.34
N ARG A 131 -3.31 -7.80 -4.56
CA ARG A 131 -3.57 -8.93 -5.46
C ARG A 131 -4.92 -8.86 -6.15
N GLU A 132 -4.98 -9.41 -7.36
CA GLU A 132 -6.20 -9.95 -7.95
C GLU A 132 -6.57 -11.29 -7.29
N ASP A 133 -7.84 -11.64 -7.32
CA ASP A 133 -8.32 -12.93 -6.82
C ASP A 133 -7.86 -14.10 -7.70
N GLU A 134 -7.89 -13.92 -9.01
CA GLU A 134 -7.60 -14.96 -10.00
C GLU A 134 -6.22 -14.84 -10.66
N GLY A 135 -5.37 -13.91 -10.21
CA GLY A 135 -4.26 -13.44 -11.05
C GLY A 135 -2.99 -13.00 -10.32
N SER A 136 -2.45 -11.89 -10.81
CA SER A 136 -1.13 -11.38 -10.49
C SER A 136 -1.18 -10.45 -9.27
N GLY A 137 -0.02 -9.99 -8.82
CA GLY A 137 0.04 -9.04 -7.73
C GLY A 137 1.47 -8.82 -7.25
N GLY A 138 1.58 -8.35 -6.02
CA GLY A 138 2.89 -8.13 -5.43
C GLY A 138 2.81 -7.68 -3.99
N LEU A 139 4.00 -7.44 -3.43
CA LEU A 139 4.15 -6.86 -2.12
C LEU A 139 4.68 -5.43 -2.24
N ILE A 140 4.10 -4.52 -1.47
CA ILE A 140 4.75 -3.25 -1.10
C ILE A 140 5.55 -3.52 0.17
N TYR A 141 6.87 -3.39 0.09
CA TYR A 141 7.77 -3.71 1.20
C TYR A 141 8.79 -2.60 1.43
N PHE A 142 9.04 -2.24 2.69
CA PHE A 142 10.13 -1.34 3.05
C PHE A 142 11.43 -2.13 3.25
N ASP A 143 12.43 -1.89 2.41
CA ASP A 143 13.70 -2.65 2.42
C ASP A 143 14.71 -2.19 3.49
N GLY A 144 14.29 -1.31 4.39
CA GLY A 144 15.14 -0.61 5.36
C GLY A 144 15.67 0.73 4.87
N LYS A 145 15.42 1.10 3.60
CA LYS A 145 15.78 2.40 3.02
C LYS A 145 14.64 3.06 2.27
N LYS A 146 13.87 2.28 1.52
CA LYS A 146 12.73 2.75 0.72
C LYS A 146 11.70 1.65 0.53
N PHE A 147 10.51 2.05 0.13
CA PHE A 147 9.53 1.11 -0.37
C PHE A 147 9.91 0.58 -1.75
N ILE A 148 9.70 -0.72 -1.93
CA ILE A 148 9.91 -1.45 -3.18
C ILE A 148 8.70 -2.30 -3.51
N TRP A 149 8.50 -2.54 -4.80
CA TRP A 149 7.55 -3.51 -5.30
C TRP A 149 8.23 -4.87 -5.48
N ILE A 150 7.70 -5.91 -4.85
CA ILE A 150 8.10 -7.30 -5.04
C ILE A 150 7.00 -7.98 -5.86
N HIS A 151 7.20 -8.10 -7.16
CA HIS A 151 6.20 -8.70 -8.05
C HIS A 151 6.02 -10.19 -7.78
N GLN A 152 4.76 -10.63 -7.72
CA GLN A 152 4.36 -12.00 -7.44
C GLN A 152 3.24 -12.44 -8.39
N GLY A 153 3.60 -13.24 -9.38
CA GLY A 153 2.68 -13.66 -10.44
C GLY A 153 3.40 -13.70 -11.78
N ASP A 154 2.61 -13.95 -12.81
CA ASP A 154 3.02 -13.88 -14.22
C ASP A 154 2.82 -12.47 -14.78
#